data_AF-A0A939HN86-F1
#
_entry.id   AF-A0A939HN86-F1
#
_cell.length_a   1.000
_cell.length_b   1.000
_cell.length_c   1.000
_cell.angle_alpha   90.00
_cell.angle_beta   90.00
_cell.angle_gamma   90.00
#
_symmetry.space_group_name_H-M   'P 1'
#
loop_
_entity.id
_entity.type
_entity.pdbx_description
1 polymer ?
#
loop_
_entity_poly.entity_id
_entity_poly.type
_entity_poly.pdbx_seq_one_letter_code
_entity_poly.pdbx_strand_id
1 'polypeptide(L)'
;CARLNYAPSVDVRAVHPRKGEDGTEAIQKAAAETLKYAVKPADMTTDPEWFMELTRQVHKLRFVATGGALKNVLKEGQESDEELALTDGDGEQDDGGRVGFNWRPADRKYRRYRQADAEPSALIHDPRQIDIEDG
;
A
#
# COMPACT_ATOMS: atom_id res chain seq x y z
N CYS A 1 -16.82 9.66 9.90
CA CYS A 1 -17.79 9.74 8.79
C CYS A 1 -17.43 10.90 7.87
N ALA A 2 -17.51 10.73 6.55
CA ALA A 2 -17.24 11.81 5.60
C ALA A 2 -18.32 12.90 5.68
N ARG A 3 -17.94 14.18 5.83
CA ARG A 3 -18.86 15.32 5.86
C ARG A 3 -19.11 15.80 4.43
N LEU A 4 -20.00 15.12 3.72
CA LEU A 4 -20.38 15.49 2.35
C LEU A 4 -21.56 16.48 2.37
N ASN A 5 -21.52 17.47 1.49
CA ASN A 5 -22.57 18.47 1.29
C ASN A 5 -23.61 18.06 0.22
N TYR A 6 -23.60 16.79 -0.20
CA TYR A 6 -24.53 16.21 -1.18
C TYR A 6 -25.02 14.83 -0.70
N ALA A 7 -26.10 14.33 -1.30
CA ALA A 7 -26.60 12.97 -1.06
C ALA A 7 -25.91 12.00 -2.05
N PRO A 8 -24.91 11.21 -1.61
CA PRO A 8 -24.24 10.28 -2.51
C PRO A 8 -25.18 9.13 -2.91
N SER A 9 -25.20 8.78 -4.18
CA SER A 9 -25.83 7.55 -4.67
C SER A 9 -24.77 6.47 -4.89
N VAL A 10 -25.10 5.23 -4.51
CA VAL A 10 -24.24 4.06 -4.71
C VAL A 10 -25.03 3.00 -5.47
N ASP A 11 -24.49 2.51 -6.58
CA ASP A 11 -25.06 1.41 -7.38
C ASP A 11 -24.23 0.15 -7.13
N VAL A 12 -24.83 -0.89 -6.56
CA VAL A 12 -24.17 -2.18 -6.25
C VAL A 12 -24.82 -3.25 -7.09
N ARG A 13 -24.04 -3.87 -7.99
CA ARG A 13 -24.50 -4.95 -8.88
C ARG A 13 -23.54 -6.12 -8.84
N ALA A 14 -24.10 -7.32 -8.97
CA ALA A 14 -23.31 -8.52 -9.14
C ALA A 14 -22.73 -8.58 -10.56
N VAL A 15 -21.47 -8.98 -10.67
CA VAL A 15 -20.83 -9.25 -11.96
C VAL A 15 -21.33 -10.60 -12.47
N HIS A 16 -21.93 -10.61 -13.66
CA HIS A 16 -22.38 -11.83 -14.32
C HIS A 16 -21.55 -12.06 -15.58
N PRO A 17 -20.87 -13.21 -15.71
CA PRO A 17 -20.15 -13.53 -16.93
C PRO A 17 -21.13 -13.69 -18.09
N ARG A 18 -20.75 -13.18 -19.27
CA ARG A 18 -21.52 -13.39 -20.49
C ARG A 18 -21.41 -14.85 -20.94
N LYS A 19 -22.33 -15.28 -21.81
CA LYS A 19 -22.34 -16.67 -22.31
C LYS A 19 -21.04 -16.98 -23.03
N GLY A 20 -20.24 -17.90 -22.47
CA GLY A 20 -18.93 -18.30 -23.02
C GLY A 20 -17.73 -17.50 -22.50
N GLU A 21 -17.94 -16.56 -21.58
CA GLU A 21 -16.89 -15.78 -20.92
C GLU A 21 -16.45 -16.47 -19.61
N ASP A 22 -15.16 -16.45 -19.32
CA ASP A 22 -14.66 -16.94 -18.04
C ASP A 22 -15.07 -15.99 -16.90
N GLY A 23 -15.37 -16.54 -15.72
CA GLY A 23 -15.76 -15.76 -14.55
C GLY A 23 -14.69 -14.77 -14.12
N THR A 24 -13.42 -15.11 -14.35
CA THR A 24 -12.31 -14.19 -14.06
C THR A 24 -12.33 -13.00 -15.00
N GLU A 25 -12.43 -13.21 -16.32
CA GLU A 25 -12.46 -12.17 -17.36
C GLU A 25 -13.61 -11.17 -17.15
N ALA A 26 -14.79 -11.66 -16.76
CA ALA A 26 -15.93 -10.81 -16.42
C ALA A 26 -15.63 -9.87 -15.23
N ILE A 27 -14.93 -10.38 -14.21
CA ILE A 27 -14.49 -9.59 -13.05
C ILE A 27 -13.44 -8.55 -13.48
N GLN A 28 -12.50 -8.91 -14.36
CA GLN A 28 -11.49 -7.96 -14.86
C GLN A 28 -12.15 -6.79 -15.60
N LYS A 29 -13.12 -7.07 -16.48
CA LYS A 29 -13.86 -6.04 -17.22
C LYS A 29 -14.66 -5.13 -16.29
N ALA A 30 -15.36 -5.70 -15.31
CA ALA A 30 -16.08 -4.91 -14.31
C ALA A 30 -15.13 -4.02 -13.48
N ALA A 31 -13.96 -4.53 -13.09
CA ALA A 31 -12.95 -3.73 -12.40
C ALA A 31 -12.45 -2.58 -13.27
N ALA A 32 -12.14 -2.84 -14.55
CA ALA A 32 -11.74 -1.81 -15.50
C ALA A 32 -12.81 -0.72 -15.69
N GLU A 33 -14.10 -1.10 -15.72
CA GLU A 33 -15.21 -0.14 -15.78
C GLU A 33 -15.26 0.77 -14.54
N THR A 34 -15.05 0.23 -13.33
CA THR A 34 -15.03 1.03 -12.10
C THR A 34 -13.86 2.00 -12.03
N LEU A 35 -12.71 1.63 -12.59
CA LEU A 35 -11.50 2.45 -12.57
C LEU A 35 -11.51 3.56 -13.62
N LYS A 36 -12.35 3.47 -14.65
CA LYS A 36 -12.36 4.36 -15.82
C LYS A 36 -12.56 5.84 -15.49
N TYR A 37 -13.25 6.16 -14.39
CA TYR A 37 -13.63 7.53 -14.05
C TYR A 37 -13.39 7.85 -12.57
N ALA A 38 -12.21 7.52 -12.04
CA ALA A 38 -11.82 7.90 -10.68
C ALA A 38 -11.94 9.43 -10.45
N VAL A 39 -11.70 10.23 -11.49
CA VAL A 39 -12.01 11.67 -11.55
C VAL A 39 -12.66 11.96 -12.92
N LYS A 40 -13.73 12.75 -12.96
CA LYS A 40 -14.34 13.14 -14.24
C LYS A 40 -13.54 14.28 -14.89
N PRO A 41 -13.40 14.31 -16.23
CA PRO A 41 -12.73 15.43 -16.91
C PRO A 41 -13.35 16.80 -16.63
N ALA A 42 -14.67 16.86 -16.41
CA ALA A 42 -15.36 18.09 -16.04
C ALA A 42 -14.93 18.62 -14.66
N ASP A 43 -14.57 17.73 -13.73
CA ASP A 43 -14.13 18.10 -12.38
C ASP A 43 -12.69 18.64 -12.43
N MET A 44 -11.86 18.15 -13.36
CA MET A 44 -10.50 18.65 -13.59
C MET A 44 -10.47 20.09 -14.11
N THR A 45 -11.48 20.50 -14.89
CA THR A 45 -11.54 21.84 -15.51
C THR A 45 -12.34 22.86 -14.71
N THR A 46 -13.27 22.40 -13.86
CA THR A 46 -14.10 23.27 -13.02
C THR A 46 -13.31 23.88 -11.86
N ASP A 47 -12.34 23.14 -11.30
CA ASP A 47 -11.44 23.61 -10.24
C ASP A 47 -10.01 23.08 -10.44
N PRO A 48 -9.17 23.81 -11.19
CA PRO A 48 -7.78 23.40 -11.45
C PRO A 48 -6.91 23.36 -10.20
N GLU A 49 -7.14 24.25 -9.23
CA GLU A 49 -6.35 24.32 -7.99
C GLU A 49 -6.63 23.10 -7.11
N TRP A 50 -7.90 22.70 -6.99
CA TRP A 50 -8.28 21.44 -6.33
C TRP A 50 -7.62 20.23 -7.00
N PHE A 51 -7.56 20.19 -8.33
CA PHE A 51 -6.94 19.07 -9.05
C PHE A 51 -5.41 19.01 -8.81
N MET A 52 -4.73 20.16 -8.75
CA MET A 52 -3.31 20.23 -8.41
C MET A 52 -3.05 19.77 -6.96
N GLU A 53 -3.91 20.16 -6.03
CA GLU A 53 -3.80 19.70 -4.65
C GLU A 53 -4.10 18.19 -4.52
N LEU A 54 -5.07 17.67 -5.27
CA LEU A 54 -5.32 16.23 -5.38
C LEU A 54 -4.07 15.50 -5.85
N THR A 55 -3.44 15.93 -6.94
CA THR A 55 -2.23 15.29 -7.48
C THR A 55 -1.03 15.39 -6.53
N ARG A 56 -0.88 16.49 -5.78
CA ARG A 56 0.14 16.64 -4.74
C ARG A 56 -0.09 15.69 -3.55
N GLN A 57 -1.33 15.53 -3.08
CA GLN A 57 -1.65 14.70 -1.91
C GLN A 57 -1.51 13.20 -2.17
N VAL A 58 -1.86 12.78 -3.38
CA VAL A 58 -1.78 11.38 -3.80
C VAL A 58 -0.42 11.01 -4.39
N HIS A 59 0.47 12.00 -4.56
CA HIS A 59 1.84 11.78 -4.98
C HIS A 59 2.55 10.84 -3.99
N LYS A 60 3.23 9.80 -4.51
CA LYS A 60 3.83 8.70 -3.73
C LYS A 60 2.85 7.81 -2.95
N LEU A 61 1.52 7.95 -3.15
CA LEU A 61 0.56 7.01 -2.59
C LEU A 61 0.24 5.88 -3.57
N ARG A 62 0.04 4.68 -3.03
CA ARG A 62 -0.46 3.53 -3.78
C ARG A 62 -1.96 3.66 -4.01
N PHE A 63 -2.33 3.97 -5.25
CA PHE A 63 -3.74 4.08 -5.65
C PHE A 63 -4.45 2.73 -5.80
N VAL A 64 -3.70 1.66 -6.05
CA VAL A 64 -4.26 0.34 -6.34
C VAL A 64 -3.74 -0.66 -5.33
N ALA A 65 -4.54 -0.98 -4.32
CA ALA A 65 -4.28 -2.05 -3.37
C ALA A 65 -5.19 -3.25 -3.68
N THR A 66 -4.66 -4.26 -4.38
CA THR A 66 -5.46 -5.42 -4.81
C THR A 66 -5.17 -6.65 -3.95
N GLY A 67 -6.25 -7.29 -3.51
CA GLY A 67 -6.23 -8.54 -2.73
C GLY A 67 -7.18 -9.57 -3.33
N GLY A 68 -7.12 -10.81 -2.82
CA GLY A 68 -8.01 -11.89 -3.26
C GLY A 68 -7.90 -12.19 -4.77
N ALA A 69 -9.03 -12.42 -5.42
CA ALA A 69 -9.11 -12.83 -6.83
C ALA A 69 -8.50 -11.81 -7.82
N LEU A 70 -8.41 -10.54 -7.43
CA LEU A 70 -7.87 -9.45 -8.26
C LEU A 70 -6.36 -9.28 -8.15
N LYS A 71 -5.70 -9.93 -7.17
CA LYS A 71 -4.24 -9.80 -6.95
C LYS A 71 -3.43 -10.27 -8.16
N ASN A 72 -3.86 -11.34 -8.83
CA ASN A 72 -3.13 -11.92 -9.96
C ASN A 72 -3.52 -11.30 -11.30
N VAL A 73 -4.61 -10.53 -11.33
CA VAL A 73 -5.13 -9.87 -12.53
C VAL A 73 -4.44 -8.52 -12.75
N LEU A 74 -4.28 -7.74 -11.69
CA LEU A 74 -3.75 -6.37 -11.75
C LEU A 74 -2.23 -6.31 -11.49
N LYS A 75 -1.54 -7.45 -11.53
CA LYS A 75 -0.07 -7.54 -11.52
C LYS A 75 0.44 -7.46 -12.96
N GLU A 76 0.43 -6.28 -13.56
CA GLU A 76 1.18 -6.03 -14.80
C GLU A 76 2.48 -5.30 -14.45
N GLY A 77 3.62 -5.94 -14.74
CA GLY A 77 4.96 -5.44 -14.39
C GLY A 77 5.26 -5.64 -12.90
N GLN A 78 6.30 -6.42 -12.59
CA GLN A 78 6.83 -6.48 -11.23
C GLN A 78 7.47 -5.12 -10.91
N GLU A 79 6.72 -4.18 -10.34
CA GLU A 79 7.35 -3.30 -9.36
C GLU A 79 7.80 -4.23 -8.23
N SER A 80 9.11 -4.39 -8.08
CA SER A 80 9.65 -5.25 -7.03
C SER A 80 9.34 -4.65 -5.67
N ASP A 81 9.31 -5.47 -4.62
CA ASP A 81 9.15 -4.94 -3.25
C ASP A 81 10.21 -3.86 -2.94
N GLU A 82 11.37 -3.89 -3.62
CA GLU A 82 12.38 -2.83 -3.53
C GLU A 82 11.99 -1.51 -4.20
N GLU A 83 11.36 -1.52 -5.39
CA GLU A 83 10.79 -0.32 -6.01
C GLU A 83 9.60 0.23 -5.20
N LEU A 84 8.87 -0.65 -4.51
CA LEU A 84 7.77 -0.30 -3.60
C LEU A 84 8.25 0.28 -2.25
N ALA A 85 9.48 -0.04 -1.83
CA ALA A 85 10.08 0.41 -0.57
C ALA A 85 10.92 1.69 -0.71
N LEU A 86 11.19 2.15 -1.93
CA LEU A 86 11.88 3.41 -2.21
C LEU A 86 10.95 4.61 -1.97
N THR A 87 10.64 4.87 -0.70
CA THR A 87 10.42 6.24 -0.25
C THR A 87 11.76 6.96 -0.34
N ASP A 88 11.97 7.76 -1.39
CA ASP A 88 12.93 8.87 -1.33
C ASP A 88 12.55 9.74 -0.13
N GLY A 89 13.20 9.50 1.02
CA GLY A 89 12.92 10.14 2.30
C GLY A 89 13.10 9.22 3.51
N ASP A 90 14.30 9.25 4.09
CA ASP A 90 14.57 9.28 5.53
C ASP A 90 13.98 8.17 6.43
N GLY A 91 13.81 6.95 5.93
CA GLY A 91 13.59 5.81 6.83
C GLY A 91 14.81 5.64 7.73
N GLU A 92 14.72 6.02 9.00
CA GLU A 92 15.75 5.71 10.00
C GLU A 92 16.09 4.22 9.88
N GLN A 93 17.36 3.91 9.66
CA GLN A 93 17.85 2.53 9.61
C GLN A 93 17.36 1.81 10.85
N ASP A 94 16.55 0.76 10.65
CA ASP A 94 16.08 -0.11 11.72
C ASP A 94 17.30 -0.63 12.50
N ASP A 95 17.46 -0.15 13.73
CA ASP A 95 18.55 -0.52 14.62
C ASP A 95 18.47 -2.00 15.03
N GLY A 96 17.41 -2.72 14.66
CA GLY A 96 17.19 -4.12 14.97
C GLY A 96 16.64 -4.34 16.38
N GLY A 97 16.40 -3.27 17.14
CA GLY A 97 15.80 -3.33 18.46
C GLY A 97 14.37 -3.85 18.37
N ARG A 98 13.99 -4.77 19.26
CA ARG A 98 12.62 -5.29 19.34
C ARG A 98 12.13 -5.29 20.78
N VAL A 99 10.85 -4.96 20.92
CA VAL A 99 10.14 -4.83 22.19
C VAL A 99 9.20 -6.03 22.34
N GLY A 100 9.52 -6.96 23.23
CA GLY A 100 8.77 -8.18 23.49
C GLY A 100 7.42 -7.98 24.20
N PHE A 101 6.39 -8.66 23.72
CA PHE A 101 5.09 -8.76 24.37
C PHE A 101 4.67 -10.21 24.49
N ASN A 102 4.08 -10.59 25.62
CA ASN A 102 3.51 -11.92 25.80
C ASN A 102 1.99 -11.86 25.93
N TRP A 103 1.32 -12.84 25.33
CA TRP A 103 -0.11 -13.03 25.55
C TRP A 103 -0.34 -13.61 26.94
N ARG A 104 -1.18 -12.95 27.75
CA ARG A 104 -1.60 -13.49 29.04
C ARG A 104 -3.01 -14.06 28.92
N PRO A 105 -3.18 -15.39 28.88
CA PRO A 105 -4.48 -16.01 28.66
C PRO A 105 -5.49 -15.67 29.77
N ALA A 106 -5.03 -15.48 31.01
CA ALA A 106 -5.87 -15.07 32.14
C ALA A 106 -6.52 -13.69 31.94
N ASP A 107 -5.79 -12.75 31.33
CA ASP A 107 -6.27 -11.38 31.11
C ASP A 107 -6.80 -11.14 29.69
N ARG A 108 -6.67 -12.13 28.80
CA ARG A 108 -6.94 -12.06 27.36
C ARG A 108 -6.36 -10.80 26.70
N LYS A 109 -5.15 -10.42 27.09
CA LYS A 109 -4.43 -9.27 26.54
C LYS A 109 -2.94 -9.52 26.48
N TYR A 110 -2.30 -8.86 25.52
CA TYR A 110 -0.85 -8.77 25.48
C TYR A 110 -0.35 -7.86 26.59
N ARG A 111 0.71 -8.27 27.27
CA ARG A 111 1.44 -7.43 28.23
C ARG A 111 2.91 -7.37 27.88
N ARG A 112 3.55 -6.27 28.27
CA ARG A 112 4.98 -6.05 28.08
C ARG A 112 5.77 -7.19 28.73
N TYR A 113 6.69 -7.78 27.98
CA TYR A 113 7.54 -8.87 28.42
C TYR A 113 8.97 -8.57 28.00
N ARG A 114 9.67 -7.82 28.86
CA ARG A 114 11.04 -7.33 28.61
C ARG A 114 12.06 -8.45 28.34
N GLN A 115 11.78 -9.67 28.77
CA GLN A 115 12.67 -10.81 28.54
C GLN A 115 12.67 -11.29 27.08
N ALA A 116 11.69 -10.88 26.27
CA ALA A 116 11.70 -11.14 24.83
C ALA A 116 12.10 -9.90 24.02
N ASP A 117 12.77 -8.93 24.67
CA ASP A 117 13.38 -7.82 23.95
C ASP A 117 14.59 -8.33 23.17
N ALA A 118 14.77 -7.79 21.97
CA ALA A 118 16.00 -7.95 21.21
C ALA A 118 16.75 -6.64 21.26
N GLU A 119 18.03 -6.70 21.60
CA GLU A 119 18.90 -5.53 21.57
C GLU A 119 19.17 -5.11 20.12
N PRO A 120 19.31 -3.80 19.86
CA PRO A 120 19.69 -3.33 18.55
C PRO A 120 21.05 -3.92 18.12
N SER A 121 21.13 -4.33 16.86
CA SER A 121 22.33 -4.90 16.27
C SER A 121 23.42 -3.84 16.20
N ALA A 122 24.51 -4.03 16.94
CA ALA A 122 25.65 -3.11 16.96
C ALA A 122 26.48 -3.10 15.65
N LEU A 123 26.10 -3.90 14.65
CA LEU A 123 26.75 -3.89 13.33
C LEU A 123 26.16 -2.78 12.46
N ILE A 124 26.55 -1.54 12.76
CA ILE A 124 26.58 -0.49 11.75
C ILE A 124 27.63 -0.96 10.73
N HIS A 125 27.19 -1.32 9.52
CA HIS A 125 28.11 -1.50 8.40
C HIS A 125 28.74 -0.14 8.10
N ASP A 126 29.96 0.11 8.58
CA ASP A 126 30.73 1.30 8.21
C ASP A 126 31.24 1.09 6.77
N PRO A 127 30.73 1.85 5.77
CA PRO A 127 31.14 1.69 4.38
C PRO A 127 32.58 2.16 4.11
N ARG A 128 33.37 2.53 5.13
CA ARG A 128 34.75 3.04 4.96
C ARG A 128 35.85 2.01 5.19
N GLN A 129 35.56 0.76 5.53
CA GLN A 129 36.59 -0.28 5.60
C GLN A 129 36.75 -0.95 4.24
N ILE A 130 37.40 -0.24 3.32
CA ILE A 130 37.98 -0.82 2.11
C ILE A 130 39.27 -1.50 2.57
N ASP A 131 39.32 -2.82 2.50
CA ASP A 131 40.54 -3.60 2.67
C ASP A 131 41.53 -3.19 1.57
N ILE A 132 42.50 -2.35 1.94
CA ILE A 132 43.70 -2.10 1.15
C ILE A 132 44.69 -3.20 1.56
N GLU A 133 44.70 -4.31 0.81
CA GLU A 133 45.83 -5.25 0.82
C GLU A 133 46.94 -4.66 -0.07
N ASP A 134 47.98 -4.12 0.55
CA ASP A 134 49.24 -3.74 -0.09
C ASP A 134 50.14 -4.99 -0.26
N GLY A 135 50.70 -5.15 -1.46
CA GLY A 135 52.11 -5.53 -1.70
C GLY A 135 52.55 -6.98 -1.51
#